data_AF-A0A1G9HU35-F1
#
_entry.id   AF-A0A1G9HU35-F1
#
_cell.length_a   1.000
_cell.length_b   1.000
_cell.length_c   1.000
_cell.angle_alpha   90.00
_cell.angle_beta   90.00
_cell.angle_gamma   90.00
#
_symmetry.space_group_name_H-M   'P 1'
#
loop_
_entity.id
_entity.type
_entity.pdbx_description
1 polymer ?
#
loop_
_entity_poly.entity_id
_entity_poly.type
_entity_poly.pdbx_seq_one_letter_code
_entity_poly.pdbx_strand_id
1 'polypeptide(L)'
;MLKPVLVVLTLAQGGDATHLALTSAETMQDCATKAQAVQKVLEGAGHTVLAARCTETDLEFTPYGHGGDSAERPHAWRVTLPETGAVIEPLAQGEGCTPAPDGTLAVHCARSAQGVVE
;
A
#
# COMPACT_ATOMS: atom_id res chain seq x y z
N MET A 1 -19.28 0.32 7.74
CA MET A 1 -18.38 0.38 8.91
C MET A 1 -16.96 0.40 8.38
N LEU A 2 -16.09 1.26 8.91
CA LEU A 2 -14.70 1.27 8.50
C LEU A 2 -14.00 -0.01 9.01
N LYS A 3 -13.05 -0.52 8.22
CA LYS A 3 -12.25 -1.71 8.52
C LYS A 3 -10.77 -1.34 8.60
N PRO A 4 -10.01 -1.87 9.57
CA PRO A 4 -8.57 -1.74 9.61
C PRO A 4 -7.91 -2.37 8.39
N VAL A 5 -6.99 -1.64 7.76
CA VAL A 5 -6.17 -2.11 6.65
C VAL A 5 -4.71 -1.76 6.88
N LEU A 6 -3.84 -2.74 6.62
CA LEU A 6 -2.40 -2.56 6.52
C LEU A 6 -2.06 -2.10 5.11
N VAL A 7 -1.39 -0.96 5.03
CA VAL A 7 -0.82 -0.35 3.83
C VAL A 7 0.70 -0.58 3.86
N VAL A 8 1.22 -1.31 2.88
CA VAL A 8 2.66 -1.54 2.72
C VAL A 8 3.14 -0.93 1.41
N LEU A 9 4.07 0.02 1.50
CA LEU A 9 4.75 0.62 0.36
C LEU A 9 6.19 0.11 0.29
N THR A 10 6.58 -0.41 -0.86
CA THR A 10 7.97 -0.82 -1.14
C THR A 10 8.49 -0.14 -2.40
N LEU A 11 9.81 0.02 -2.47
CA LEU A 11 10.48 0.45 -3.69
C LEU A 11 10.67 -0.75 -4.62
N ALA A 12 10.36 -0.58 -5.90
CA ALA A 12 10.65 -1.56 -6.93
C ALA A 12 12.16 -1.81 -7.04
N GLN A 13 12.55 -3.01 -7.47
CA GLN A 13 13.93 -3.26 -7.84
C GLN A 13 14.34 -2.28 -8.95
N GLY A 14 15.42 -1.52 -8.73
CA GLY A 14 15.86 -0.44 -9.62
C GLY A 14 15.52 0.96 -9.15
N GLY A 15 14.60 1.14 -8.20
CA GLY A 15 14.38 2.42 -7.51
C GLY A 15 13.32 3.35 -8.09
N ASP A 16 12.83 3.08 -9.31
CA ASP A 16 12.03 4.08 -10.05
C ASP A 16 10.51 4.01 -9.83
N ALA A 17 10.03 3.00 -9.12
CA ALA A 17 8.59 2.80 -8.91
C ALA A 17 8.26 2.39 -7.47
N THR A 18 7.08 2.78 -6.99
CA THR A 18 6.55 2.35 -5.70
C THR A 18 5.49 1.27 -5.89
N HIS A 19 5.61 0.18 -5.13
CA HIS A 19 4.61 -0.88 -5.08
C HIS A 19 3.78 -0.77 -3.81
N LEU A 20 2.49 -1.05 -3.93
CA LEU A 20 1.53 -1.07 -2.83
C LEU A 20 0.98 -2.48 -2.64
N ALA A 21 0.97 -2.94 -1.40
CA ALA A 21 0.18 -4.10 -0.94
C ALA A 21 -0.78 -3.66 0.16
N LEU A 22 -1.99 -4.21 0.13
CA LEU A 22 -3.09 -3.92 1.05
C LEU A 22 -3.54 -5.21 1.72
N THR A 23 -3.69 -5.19 3.05
CA THR A 23 -4.12 -6.37 3.80
C THR A 23 -5.08 -5.99 4.91
N SER A 24 -6.31 -6.51 4.84
CA SER A 24 -7.32 -6.26 5.87
C SER A 24 -6.95 -6.92 7.21
N ALA A 25 -7.42 -6.32 8.29
CA ALA A 25 -7.31 -6.84 9.65
C ALA A 25 -8.64 -6.69 10.39
N GLU A 26 -8.85 -7.51 11.42
CA GLU A 26 -10.07 -7.47 12.23
C GLU A 26 -10.05 -6.28 13.19
N THR A 27 -8.87 -5.95 13.74
CA THR A 27 -8.67 -4.83 14.64
C THR A 27 -7.43 -4.00 14.25
N MET A 28 -7.35 -2.76 14.73
CA MET A 28 -6.16 -1.92 14.57
C MET A 28 -4.92 -2.52 15.26
N GLN A 29 -5.11 -3.25 16.36
CA GLN A 29 -4.01 -3.92 17.06
C GLN A 29 -3.45 -5.09 16.23
N ASP A 30 -4.32 -5.88 15.60
CA ASP A 30 -3.90 -6.95 14.69
C ASP A 30 -3.20 -6.37 13.47
N CYS A 31 -3.71 -5.26 12.93
CA CYS A 31 -3.06 -4.55 11.85
C CYS A 31 -1.63 -4.13 12.23
N ALA A 32 -1.45 -3.50 13.39
CA ALA A 32 -0.14 -3.03 13.85
C ALA A 32 0.84 -4.20 14.04
N THR A 33 0.36 -5.32 14.58
CA THR A 33 1.15 -6.55 14.74
C THR A 33 1.57 -7.13 13.38
N LYS A 34 0.64 -7.19 12.41
CA LYS A 34 0.94 -7.60 11.03
C LYS A 34 1.93 -6.65 10.36
N ALA A 35 1.79 -5.34 10.54
CA ALA A 35 2.69 -4.34 9.97
C ALA A 35 4.14 -4.59 10.37
N GLN A 36 4.38 -4.81 11.67
CA GLN A 36 5.72 -5.11 12.20
C GLN A 36 6.28 -6.42 11.66
N ALA A 37 5.45 -7.47 11.56
CA ALA A 37 5.88 -8.76 11.06
C ALA A 37 6.22 -8.71 9.56
N VAL A 38 5.33 -8.14 8.74
CA VAL A 38 5.52 -8.02 7.29
C VAL A 38 6.72 -7.14 6.96
N GLN A 39 6.89 -6.01 7.65
CA GLN A 39 8.05 -5.14 7.45
C GLN A 39 9.36 -5.91 7.66
N LYS A 40 9.50 -6.66 8.76
CA LYS A 40 10.70 -7.47 9.04
C LYS A 40 10.96 -8.52 7.98
N VAL A 41 9.92 -9.18 7.48
CA VAL A 41 10.05 -10.20 6.42
C VAL A 41 10.54 -9.59 5.12
N LEU A 42 9.95 -8.45 4.71
CA LEU A 42 10.31 -7.78 3.46
C LEU A 42 11.74 -7.22 3.51
N GLU A 43 12.11 -6.57 4.62
CA GLU A 43 13.48 -6.08 4.83
C GLU A 43 14.49 -7.23 4.86
N GLY A 44 14.17 -8.33 5.54
CA GLY A 44 15.01 -9.54 5.56
C GLY A 44 15.17 -10.19 4.19
N ALA A 45 14.21 -10.01 3.29
CA ALA A 45 14.27 -10.43 1.89
C ALA A 45 14.96 -9.40 0.96
N GLY A 46 15.46 -8.29 1.50
CA GLY A 46 16.19 -7.26 0.74
C GLY A 46 15.31 -6.22 0.04
N HIS A 47 14.00 -6.16 0.34
CA HIS A 47 13.14 -5.10 -0.16
C HIS A 47 13.32 -3.81 0.63
N THR A 48 13.32 -2.67 -0.07
CA THR A 48 13.25 -1.35 0.59
C THR A 48 11.80 -1.04 0.92
N VAL A 49 11.45 -1.05 2.21
CA VAL A 49 10.12 -0.67 2.70
C VAL A 49 10.10 0.84 2.93
N LEU A 50 9.24 1.55 2.19
CA LEU A 50 9.03 2.99 2.35
C LEU A 50 8.09 3.28 3.53
N ALA A 51 7.05 2.45 3.68
CA ALA A 51 6.11 2.55 4.79
C ALA A 51 5.39 1.22 5.04
N ALA A 52 5.10 0.94 6.31
CA ALA A 52 4.11 -0.04 6.75
C ALA A 52 3.21 0.68 7.78
N ARG A 53 1.98 0.98 7.40
CA ARG A 53 1.05 1.81 8.19
C ARG A 53 -0.33 1.16 8.24
N CYS A 54 -1.02 1.36 9.36
CA CYS A 54 -2.39 0.95 9.54
C CYS A 54 -3.31 2.16 9.43
N THR A 55 -4.43 1.99 8.74
CA THR A 55 -5.49 2.99 8.64
C THR A 55 -6.84 2.29 8.62
N GLU A 56 -7.92 3.07 8.70
CA GLU A 56 -9.28 2.58 8.55
C GLU A 56 -9.83 3.02 7.20
N THR A 57 -10.58 2.14 6.53
CA THR A 57 -11.18 2.42 5.23
C THR A 57 -12.51 1.67 5.09
N ASP A 58 -13.43 2.22 4.30
CA ASP A 58 -14.64 1.52 3.85
C ASP A 58 -14.43 0.76 2.52
N LEU A 59 -13.25 0.88 1.90
CA LEU A 59 -12.91 0.20 0.67
C LEU A 59 -12.78 -1.31 0.88
N GLU A 60 -13.28 -2.09 -0.08
CA GLU A 60 -13.02 -3.51 -0.20
C GLU A 60 -12.09 -3.75 -1.38
N PHE A 61 -11.09 -4.62 -1.21
CA PHE A 61 -10.04 -4.83 -2.21
C PHE A 61 -10.04 -6.26 -2.73
N THR A 62 -9.57 -6.43 -3.96
CA THR A 62 -9.31 -7.77 -4.47
C THR A 62 -8.26 -8.47 -3.60
N PRO A 63 -8.40 -9.79 -3.37
CA PRO A 63 -7.42 -10.55 -2.58
C PRO A 63 -6.02 -10.47 -3.18
N TYR A 64 -5.00 -10.48 -2.31
CA TYR A 64 -3.62 -10.60 -2.77
C TYR A 64 -3.39 -11.99 -3.39
N GLY A 65 -3.04 -12.03 -4.68
CA GLY A 65 -2.73 -13.26 -5.40
C GLY A 65 -1.23 -13.59 -5.34
N HIS A 66 -0.87 -14.80 -4.90
CA HIS A 66 0.51 -15.31 -4.92
C HIS A 66 0.89 -16.06 -6.23
N GLY A 67 -0.03 -16.13 -7.22
CA GLY A 67 0.16 -16.83 -8.51
C GLY A 67 0.42 -15.88 -9.69
N GLY A 68 0.77 -16.43 -10.86
CA GLY A 68 1.14 -15.71 -12.10
C GLY A 68 0.23 -14.53 -12.47
N ASP A 69 0.81 -13.54 -13.15
CA ASP A 69 0.33 -12.16 -13.38
C ASP A 69 0.24 -11.24 -12.16
N SER A 70 0.50 -11.69 -10.92
CA SER A 70 0.71 -10.79 -9.76
C SER A 70 1.90 -9.82 -9.89
N ALA A 71 2.75 -10.01 -10.90
CA ALA A 71 3.77 -9.05 -11.31
C ALA A 71 3.16 -7.85 -12.04
N GLU A 72 2.08 -8.04 -12.79
CA GLU A 72 1.30 -6.96 -13.34
C GLU A 72 0.62 -6.25 -12.16
N ARG A 73 1.04 -5.01 -11.90
CA ARG A 73 0.44 -4.15 -10.90
C ARG A 73 -0.42 -3.11 -11.62
N PRO A 74 -1.55 -3.51 -12.25
CA PRO A 74 -2.27 -2.64 -13.17
C PRO A 74 -2.95 -1.49 -12.44
N HIS A 75 -3.31 -1.68 -11.17
CA HIS A 75 -4.06 -0.71 -10.39
C HIS A 75 -3.15 0.42 -9.90
N ALA A 76 -3.51 1.64 -10.26
CA ALA A 76 -2.83 2.86 -9.81
C ALA A 76 -3.49 3.39 -8.53
N TRP A 77 -2.66 3.83 -7.60
CA TRP A 77 -3.08 4.34 -6.30
C TRP A 77 -2.31 5.61 -5.96
N ARG A 78 -3.01 6.56 -5.33
CA ARG A 78 -2.37 7.63 -4.57
C ARG A 78 -2.35 7.21 -3.11
N VAL A 79 -1.18 7.25 -2.50
CA VAL A 79 -1.03 7.01 -1.06
C VAL A 79 -0.42 8.24 -0.43
N THR A 80 -1.15 8.82 0.51
CA THR A 80 -0.68 9.97 1.28
C THR A 80 -0.34 9.52 2.69
N LEU A 81 0.89 9.82 3.13
CA LEU A 81 1.41 9.48 4.44
C LEU A 81 1.52 10.75 5.31
N PRO A 82 0.52 11.02 6.17
CA PRO A 82 0.68 11.97 7.28
C PRO A 82 1.61 11.39 8.36
N GLU A 83 1.85 12.16 9.43
CA GLU A 83 2.67 11.73 10.58
C GLU A 83 2.26 10.36 11.13
N THR A 84 0.95 10.10 11.20
CA THR A 84 0.38 8.82 11.64
C THR A 84 -0.72 8.34 10.71
N GLY A 85 -0.72 7.05 10.38
CA GLY A 85 -1.72 6.42 9.52
C GLY A 85 -1.36 6.49 8.04
N ALA A 86 -2.37 6.40 7.19
CA ALA A 86 -2.27 6.52 5.74
C ALA A 86 -3.64 6.87 5.14
N VAL A 87 -3.64 7.57 4.02
CA VAL A 87 -4.81 7.73 3.15
C VAL A 87 -4.52 7.01 1.85
N ILE A 88 -5.43 6.13 1.42
CA ILE A 88 -5.31 5.35 0.19
C ILE A 88 -6.46 5.68 -0.74
N GLU A 89 -6.14 6.03 -1.99
CA GLU A 89 -7.11 6.44 -2.99
C GLU A 89 -6.83 5.69 -4.29
N PRO A 90 -7.80 4.91 -4.81
CA PRO A 90 -7.67 4.32 -6.14
C PRO A 90 -7.72 5.43 -7.19
N LEU A 91 -6.85 5.36 -8.20
CA LEU A 91 -6.82 6.32 -9.29
C LEU A 91 -7.56 5.75 -10.51
N ALA A 92 -8.41 6.58 -11.13
CA ALA A 92 -9.06 6.20 -12.37
C ALA A 92 -8.04 6.07 -13.52
N GLN A 93 -8.44 5.38 -14.60
CA GLN A 93 -7.58 5.27 -15.78
C GLN A 93 -7.26 6.66 -16.36
N GLY A 94 -5.97 6.97 -16.49
CA GLY A 94 -5.51 8.27 -16.99
C GLY A 94 -5.53 9.40 -15.97
N GLU A 95 -5.99 9.14 -14.74
CA GLU A 95 -5.86 10.11 -13.65
C GLU A 95 -4.39 10.29 -13.27
N GLY A 96 -3.97 11.54 -13.17
CA GLY A 96 -2.59 11.90 -12.83
C GLY A 96 -2.30 11.69 -11.34
N CYS A 97 -1.06 11.31 -11.05
CA CYS A 97 -0.50 11.35 -9.72
C CYS A 97 0.89 11.96 -9.78
N THR A 98 1.13 12.99 -8.97
CA THR A 98 2.44 13.65 -8.86
C THR A 98 3.08 13.22 -7.54
N PRO A 99 4.21 12.49 -7.56
CA PRO A 99 4.87 12.06 -6.33
C PRO A 99 5.47 13.27 -5.61
N ALA A 100 5.33 13.29 -4.29
CA ALA A 100 5.92 14.29 -3.41
C ALA A 100 6.42 13.60 -2.13
N PRO A 101 7.44 12.72 -2.22
CA PRO A 101 7.85 11.85 -1.11
C PRO A 101 8.49 12.62 0.06
N ASP A 102 9.03 13.81 -0.18
CA ASP A 102 9.70 14.65 0.83
C ASP A 102 8.77 15.74 1.41
N GLY A 103 7.47 15.71 1.08
CA GLY A 103 6.48 16.64 1.61
C GLY A 103 6.07 16.34 3.05
N THR A 104 5.47 17.32 3.73
CA THR A 104 4.87 17.12 5.08
C THR A 104 3.74 16.10 5.07
N LEU A 105 3.07 15.95 3.93
CA LEU A 105 2.19 14.84 3.61
C LEU A 105 2.84 14.11 2.43
N ALA A 106 3.65 13.10 2.72
CA ALA A 106 4.40 12.42 1.67
C ALA A 106 3.42 11.71 0.72
N VAL A 107 3.47 12.06 -0.58
CA VAL A 107 2.60 11.47 -1.60
C VAL A 107 3.38 10.47 -2.43
N HIS A 108 2.89 9.24 -2.47
CA HIS A 108 3.41 8.16 -3.29
C HIS A 108 2.40 7.78 -4.37
N CYS A 109 2.88 7.76 -5.61
CA CYS A 109 2.14 7.23 -6.75
C CYS A 109 2.51 5.76 -6.91
N ALA A 110 1.66 4.88 -6.40
CA ALA A 110 1.98 3.47 -6.26
C ALA A 110 1.19 2.59 -7.25
N ARG A 111 1.75 1.42 -7.53
CA ARG A 111 1.11 0.37 -8.32
C ARG A 111 0.83 -0.84 -7.45
N SER A 112 -0.36 -1.41 -7.57
CA SER A 112 -0.76 -2.62 -6.86
C SER A 112 -1.33 -3.68 -7.79
N ALA A 113 -1.15 -4.95 -7.41
CA ALA A 113 -1.90 -6.06 -7.98
C ALA A 113 -3.36 -6.07 -7.47
N GLN A 114 -3.65 -5.32 -6.41
CA GLN A 114 -4.98 -5.21 -5.82
C GLN A 114 -5.70 -3.95 -6.32
N GLY A 115 -6.99 -4.13 -6.65
CA GLY A 115 -7.92 -3.06 -7.00
C GLY A 115 -9.05 -2.98 -5.99
N VAL A 116 -9.96 -2.01 -6.15
CA VAL A 116 -11.22 -1.95 -5.38
C VAL A 116 -12.23 -2.93 -5.99
N VAL A 117 -12.99 -3.63 -5.14
CA VAL A 117 -14.14 -4.44 -5.55
C VAL A 117 -15.34 -3.49 -5.72
N GLU A 118 -15.97 -3.52 -6.90
CA GLU A 118 -17.21 -2.79 -7.19
C GLU A 118 -18.45 -3.45 -6.57
#